data_AF-A0A1V5W214-F1
#
_entry.id   AF-A0A1V5W214-F1
#
_cell.length_a   1.000
_cell.length_b   1.000
_cell.length_c   1.000
_cell.angle_alpha   90.00
_cell.angle_beta   90.00
_cell.angle_gamma   90.00
#
_symmetry.space_group_name_H-M   'P 1'
#
loop_
_entity.id
_entity.type
_entity.pdbx_description
1 polymer ?
#
loop_
_entity_poly.entity_id
_entity_poly.type
_entity_poly.pdbx_seq_one_letter_code
_entity_poly.pdbx_strand_id
1 'polypeptide(L)'
;MPHGNPENYRIVVLVDRDDEDCLELKETLERDAWSVGLPTRTRPRGAHFTVINRIVIEELEAWYFGDWEAVRAAYSGVPAAIPQRAAYRDPDAINGGTWEAFERILQKRGYFETGLRKIEAARAIAPHMDPTRNSSHSFQVFREALAELVGQGT
;
A
#
# COMPACT_ATOMS: atom_id res chain seq x y z
N MET A 1 12.59 3.48 32.64
CA MET A 1 12.15 3.62 31.24
C MET A 1 10.93 4.52 31.23
N PRO A 2 10.99 5.78 30.75
CA PRO A 2 9.77 6.56 30.60
C PRO A 2 8.98 5.96 29.44
N HIS A 3 7.84 5.35 29.77
CA HIS A 3 6.83 4.95 28.79
C HIS A 3 6.43 6.20 28.02
N GLY A 4 6.54 6.17 26.69
CA GLY A 4 6.20 7.30 25.83
C GLY A 4 4.80 7.83 26.17
N ASN A 5 4.69 9.15 26.36
CA ASN A 5 3.42 9.80 26.66
C ASN A 5 2.39 9.43 25.56
N PRO A 6 1.23 8.83 25.91
CA PRO A 6 0.24 8.39 24.93
C PRO A 6 -0.27 9.47 23.98
N GLU A 7 -0.11 10.73 24.35
CA GLU A 7 -0.56 11.87 23.54
C GLU A 7 0.36 12.19 22.34
N ASN A 8 1.55 11.58 22.27
CA ASN A 8 2.57 11.92 21.26
C ASN A 8 2.79 10.85 20.18
N TYR A 9 2.06 9.74 20.19
CA TYR A 9 2.18 8.73 19.13
C TYR A 9 0.97 8.70 18.21
N ARG A 10 1.21 8.22 17.00
CA ARG A 10 0.21 7.96 15.96
C ARG A 10 0.46 6.54 15.46
N ILE A 11 -0.61 5.79 15.28
CA ILE A 11 -0.59 4.42 14.78
C ILE A 11 -1.20 4.46 13.38
N VAL A 12 -0.45 3.94 12.40
CA VAL A 12 -0.99 3.70 11.06
C VAL A 12 -1.14 2.21 10.90
N VAL A 13 -2.38 1.77 10.71
CA VAL A 13 -2.72 0.38 10.39
C VAL A 13 -2.88 0.32 8.87
N LEU A 14 -2.06 -0.52 8.24
CA LEU A 14 -2.10 -0.78 6.81
C LEU A 14 -2.38 -2.27 6.61
N VAL A 15 -3.46 -2.60 5.92
CA VAL A 15 -3.93 -3.98 5.71
C VAL A 15 -4.27 -4.16 4.23
N ASP A 16 -3.90 -5.31 3.69
CA ASP A 16 -4.27 -5.70 2.33
C ASP A 16 -5.75 -6.09 2.29
N ARG A 17 -6.47 -5.68 1.24
CA ARG A 17 -7.88 -6.01 1.07
C ARG A 17 -8.07 -7.51 0.83
N ASP A 18 -7.12 -8.13 0.14
CA ASP A 18 -7.27 -9.47 -0.43
C ASP A 18 -8.61 -9.54 -1.20
N ASP A 19 -9.44 -10.54 -0.89
CA ASP A 19 -10.77 -10.78 -1.48
C ASP A 19 -11.94 -10.16 -0.66
N GLU A 20 -11.66 -9.35 0.36
CA GLU A 20 -12.69 -8.74 1.20
C GLU A 20 -13.34 -7.49 0.57
N ASP A 21 -14.55 -7.14 1.00
CA ASP A 21 -15.12 -5.82 0.71
C ASP A 21 -14.35 -4.74 1.48
N CYS A 22 -13.76 -3.78 0.76
CA CYS A 22 -12.91 -2.77 1.39
C CYS A 22 -13.66 -1.83 2.33
N LEU A 23 -14.97 -1.63 2.15
CA LEU A 23 -15.79 -0.81 3.05
C LEU A 23 -16.09 -1.58 4.33
N GLU A 24 -16.44 -2.86 4.24
CA GLU A 24 -16.69 -3.72 5.40
C GLU A 24 -15.41 -3.94 6.23
N LEU A 25 -14.29 -4.24 5.56
CA LEU A 25 -12.98 -4.36 6.21
C LEU A 25 -12.61 -3.05 6.91
N LYS A 26 -12.81 -1.90 6.25
CA LYS A 26 -12.53 -0.60 6.85
C LYS A 26 -13.39 -0.38 8.09
N GLU A 27 -14.69 -0.65 8.01
CA GLU A 27 -15.58 -0.47 9.16
C GLU A 27 -15.17 -1.36 10.34
N THR A 28 -14.76 -2.60 10.06
CA THR A 28 -14.27 -3.53 11.08
C THR A 28 -13.04 -2.98 11.80
N LEU A 29 -12.02 -2.54 11.06
CA LEU A 29 -10.82 -1.92 11.64
C LEU A 29 -11.14 -0.67 12.49
N GLU A 30 -12.12 0.13 12.06
CA GLU A 30 -12.54 1.34 12.78
C GLU A 30 -13.30 0.99 14.07
N ARG A 31 -14.12 -0.07 14.04
CA ARG A 31 -14.84 -0.58 15.21
C ARG A 31 -13.89 -1.18 16.23
N ASP A 32 -12.95 -2.00 15.79
CA ASP A 32 -12.01 -2.70 16.66
C ASP A 32 -11.10 -1.73 17.40
N ALA A 33 -10.51 -0.76 16.69
CA ALA A 33 -9.72 0.31 17.31
C ALA A 33 -10.53 1.09 18.36
N TRP A 34 -11.77 1.47 18.03
CA TRP A 34 -12.62 2.19 18.97
C TRP A 34 -12.97 1.37 20.21
N SER A 35 -13.22 0.07 20.05
CA SER A 35 -13.61 -0.85 21.14
C SER A 35 -12.55 -0.97 22.24
N VAL A 36 -11.27 -0.80 21.89
CA VAL A 36 -10.14 -0.83 22.83
C VAL A 36 -9.71 0.57 23.28
N GLY A 37 -10.54 1.59 23.01
CA GLY A 37 -10.32 2.95 23.45
C GLY A 37 -9.34 3.77 22.61
N LEU A 38 -9.03 3.33 21.38
CA LEU A 38 -8.15 4.04 20.44
C LEU A 38 -9.00 4.84 19.43
N PRO A 39 -9.17 6.16 19.60
CA PRO A 39 -9.90 6.98 18.65
C PRO A 39 -9.21 6.97 17.28
N THR A 40 -9.98 6.88 16.21
CA THR A 40 -9.47 6.83 14.85
C THR A 40 -9.63 8.18 14.16
N ARG A 41 -8.95 8.42 13.04
CA ARG A 41 -9.14 9.64 12.23
C ARG A 41 -10.59 9.81 11.79
N THR A 42 -11.27 8.70 11.47
CA THR A 42 -12.66 8.70 11.02
C THR A 42 -13.64 8.88 12.19
N ARG A 43 -13.28 8.40 13.38
CA ARG A 43 -14.07 8.49 14.61
C ARG A 43 -13.20 9.10 15.73
N PRO A 44 -12.94 10.42 15.69
CA PRO A 44 -12.09 11.07 16.68
C PRO A 44 -12.82 11.24 18.03
N ARG A 45 -12.05 11.41 19.12
CA ARG A 45 -12.58 11.82 20.42
C ARG A 45 -12.23 13.29 20.65
N GLY A 46 -13.20 14.18 20.42
CA GLY A 46 -12.94 15.61 20.36
C GLY A 46 -12.02 15.94 19.19
N ALA A 47 -10.94 16.70 19.43
CA ALA A 47 -9.93 17.01 18.42
C ALA A 47 -8.81 15.95 18.30
N HIS A 48 -8.89 14.86 19.06
CA HIS A 48 -7.82 13.88 19.17
C HIS A 48 -8.17 12.56 18.47
N PHE A 49 -7.20 12.02 17.73
CA PHE A 49 -7.18 10.65 17.24
C PHE A 49 -5.77 10.04 17.40
N THR A 50 -5.72 8.72 17.48
CA THR A 50 -4.49 7.94 17.63
C THR A 50 -4.24 7.05 16.42
N VAL A 51 -5.29 6.53 15.78
CA VAL A 51 -5.18 5.52 14.72
C VAL A 51 -5.64 6.07 13.37
N ILE A 52 -4.89 5.77 12.31
CA ILE A 52 -5.35 5.90 10.92
C ILE A 52 -5.36 4.52 10.28
N ASN A 53 -6.54 4.07 9.85
CA ASN A 53 -6.70 2.82 9.10
C ASN A 53 -6.62 3.09 7.59
N ARG A 54 -5.77 2.34 6.89
CA ARG A 54 -5.59 2.36 5.44
C ARG A 54 -5.66 0.94 4.90
N ILE A 55 -6.26 0.81 3.73
CA ILE A 55 -6.42 -0.44 3.02
C ILE A 55 -5.62 -0.33 1.74
N VAL A 56 -4.77 -1.32 1.51
CA VAL A 56 -4.15 -1.57 0.22
C VAL A 56 -5.17 -2.33 -0.62
N ILE A 57 -5.56 -1.78 -1.76
CA ILE A 57 -6.57 -2.41 -2.61
C ILE A 57 -5.92 -3.51 -3.45
N GLU A 58 -6.61 -4.64 -3.57
CA GLU A 58 -6.04 -5.93 -3.94
C GLU A 58 -4.98 -6.34 -2.90
N GLU A 59 -3.70 -6.06 -3.17
CA GLU A 59 -2.55 -6.51 -2.38
C GLU A 59 -1.41 -5.49 -2.51
N LEU A 60 -0.42 -5.52 -1.62
CA LEU A 60 0.68 -4.53 -1.64
C LEU A 60 1.42 -4.47 -2.97
N GLU A 61 1.53 -5.60 -3.68
CA GLU A 61 2.12 -5.66 -5.02
C GLU A 61 1.43 -4.74 -6.05
N ALA A 62 0.18 -4.32 -5.83
CA ALA A 62 -0.51 -3.32 -6.67
C ALA A 62 0.28 -2.02 -6.75
N TRP A 63 0.89 -1.60 -5.65
CA TRP A 63 1.65 -0.35 -5.60
C TRP A 63 2.87 -0.35 -6.52
N TYR A 64 3.40 -1.52 -6.89
CA TYR A 64 4.46 -1.65 -7.89
C TYR A 64 3.98 -1.33 -9.31
N PHE A 65 2.72 -1.63 -9.64
CA PHE A 65 2.13 -1.23 -10.91
C PHE A 65 1.89 0.29 -10.98
N GLY A 66 1.64 0.91 -9.82
CA GLY A 66 1.50 2.35 -9.70
C GLY A 66 2.78 3.13 -10.00
N ASP A 67 3.97 2.57 -9.74
CA ASP A 67 5.25 3.12 -10.20
C ASP A 67 6.06 2.08 -10.99
N TRP A 68 5.64 1.85 -12.23
CA TRP A 68 6.32 0.89 -13.10
C TRP A 68 7.75 1.29 -13.48
N GLU A 69 8.10 2.58 -13.37
CA GLU A 69 9.47 3.02 -13.61
C GLU A 69 10.41 2.50 -12.52
N ALA A 70 9.96 2.46 -11.27
CA ALA A 70 10.71 1.83 -10.17
C ALA A 70 10.93 0.33 -10.40
N VAL A 71 9.89 -0.37 -10.88
CA VAL A 71 9.98 -1.80 -11.24
C VAL A 71 11.02 -2.01 -12.34
N ARG A 72 11.03 -1.16 -13.38
CA ARG A 72 12.02 -1.24 -14.47
C ARG A 72 13.43 -0.88 -14.04
N ALA A 73 13.59 0.00 -13.06
CA ALA A 73 14.90 0.31 -12.48
C ALA A 73 15.48 -0.90 -11.74
N ALA A 74 14.64 -1.64 -10.99
CA ALA A 74 15.03 -2.86 -10.31
C ALA A 74 15.20 -4.07 -11.26
N TYR A 75 14.34 -4.17 -12.28
CA TYR A 75 14.25 -5.31 -13.21
C TYR A 75 14.21 -4.84 -14.66
N SER A 76 15.35 -4.43 -15.20
CA SER A 76 15.45 -3.80 -16.53
C SER A 76 14.91 -4.63 -17.70
N GLY A 77 14.80 -5.95 -17.55
CA GLY A 77 14.23 -6.86 -18.54
C GLY A 77 12.70 -6.78 -18.69
N VAL A 78 11.98 -6.12 -17.78
CA VAL A 78 10.50 -6.04 -17.84
C VAL A 78 10.01 -5.05 -18.91
N PRO A 79 8.93 -5.36 -19.65
CA PRO A 79 8.46 -4.47 -20.71
C PRO A 79 7.94 -3.14 -20.16
N ALA A 80 8.27 -2.04 -20.82
CA ALA A 80 7.71 -0.72 -20.51
C ALA A 80 6.20 -0.63 -20.76
N ALA A 81 5.68 -1.50 -21.64
CA ALA A 81 4.31 -1.48 -22.12
C ALA A 81 3.28 -2.17 -21.17
N ILE A 82 3.67 -2.52 -19.93
CA ILE A 82 2.79 -3.27 -19.01
C ILE A 82 1.64 -2.39 -18.49
N PRO A 83 1.86 -1.18 -17.96
CA PRO A 83 0.78 -0.33 -17.45
C PRO A 83 -0.22 0.15 -18.51
N GLN A 84 0.11 0.06 -19.81
CA GLN A 84 -0.82 0.43 -20.88
C GLN A 84 -1.85 -0.69 -21.17
N ARG A 85 -1.64 -1.90 -20.63
CA ARG A 85 -2.56 -3.03 -20.85
C ARG A 85 -3.79 -2.86 -19.98
N ALA A 86 -4.96 -3.20 -20.55
CA ALA A 86 -6.24 -3.07 -19.85
C ALA A 86 -6.27 -3.75 -18.47
N ALA A 87 -5.57 -4.87 -18.32
CA ALA A 87 -5.50 -5.63 -17.06
C ALA A 87 -4.61 -5.01 -15.97
N TYR A 88 -3.77 -4.02 -16.29
CA TYR A 88 -2.75 -3.46 -15.38
C TYR A 88 -2.75 -1.93 -15.31
N ARG A 89 -3.58 -1.26 -16.13
CA ARG A 89 -3.62 0.21 -16.22
C ARG A 89 -4.19 0.88 -14.98
N ASP A 90 -4.96 0.14 -14.22
CA ASP A 90 -5.46 0.54 -12.91
C ASP A 90 -4.85 -0.41 -11.89
N PRO A 91 -3.84 0.03 -11.12
CA PRO A 91 -3.17 -0.80 -10.13
C PRO A 91 -4.12 -1.38 -9.08
N ASP A 92 -5.14 -0.63 -8.68
CA ASP A 92 -6.09 -1.02 -7.63
C ASP A 92 -7.27 -1.84 -8.17
N ALA A 93 -7.22 -2.26 -9.45
CA ALA A 93 -8.24 -3.09 -10.07
C ALA A 93 -7.63 -4.31 -10.80
N ILE A 94 -6.43 -4.73 -10.39
CA ILE A 94 -5.76 -5.92 -10.94
C ILE A 94 -6.45 -7.17 -10.36
N ASN A 95 -7.41 -7.68 -11.11
CA ASN A 95 -8.22 -8.83 -10.68
C ASN A 95 -7.44 -10.16 -10.75
N GLY A 96 -7.75 -11.06 -9.81
CA GLY A 96 -7.33 -12.46 -9.85
C GLY A 96 -5.91 -12.71 -9.35
N GLY A 97 -5.47 -11.91 -8.37
CA GLY A 97 -4.17 -12.04 -7.72
C GLY A 97 -3.13 -11.09 -8.30
N THR A 98 -2.81 -10.04 -7.54
CA THR A 98 -1.90 -8.99 -8.00
C THR A 98 -0.44 -9.45 -7.89
N TRP A 99 -0.08 -10.15 -6.81
CA TRP A 99 1.25 -10.71 -6.69
C TRP A 99 1.50 -11.84 -7.70
N GLU A 100 0.50 -12.64 -8.06
CA GLU A 100 0.59 -13.66 -9.11
C GLU A 100 0.77 -13.01 -10.49
N ALA A 101 0.04 -11.92 -10.74
CA ALA A 101 0.22 -11.14 -11.96
C ALA A 101 1.64 -10.57 -12.06
N PHE A 102 2.15 -10.02 -10.96
CA PHE A 102 3.49 -9.46 -10.86
C PHE A 102 4.56 -10.54 -11.04
N GLU A 103 4.44 -11.65 -10.31
CA GLU A 103 5.31 -12.83 -10.38
C GLU A 103 5.43 -13.33 -11.82
N ARG A 104 4.30 -13.57 -12.49
CA ARG A 104 4.27 -14.06 -13.87
C ARG A 104 4.92 -13.13 -14.87
N ILE A 105 4.86 -11.80 -14.65
CA ILE A 105 5.56 -10.83 -15.51
C ILE A 105 7.07 -10.94 -15.32
N LEU A 106 7.53 -11.08 -14.07
CA LEU A 106 8.94 -11.21 -13.73
C LEU A 106 9.54 -12.55 -14.19
N GLN A 107 8.83 -13.66 -13.99
CA GLN A 107 9.23 -15.00 -14.44
C GLN A 107 9.41 -15.09 -15.95
N LYS A 108 8.54 -14.43 -16.73
CA LYS A 108 8.69 -14.34 -18.20
C LYS A 108 9.99 -13.66 -18.65
N ARG A 109 10.71 -13.03 -17.72
CA ARG A 109 11.99 -12.35 -17.94
C ARG A 109 13.15 -13.00 -17.18
N GLY A 110 12.95 -14.20 -16.63
CA GLY A 110 13.98 -14.97 -15.92
C GLY A 110 14.21 -14.53 -14.47
N TYR A 111 13.33 -13.70 -13.91
CA TYR A 111 13.38 -13.35 -12.49
C TYR A 111 12.44 -14.24 -11.69
N PHE A 112 12.83 -14.63 -10.47
CA PHE A 112 11.96 -15.35 -9.53
C PHE A 112 11.34 -16.65 -10.09
N GLU A 113 12.14 -17.45 -10.80
CA GLU A 113 11.70 -18.68 -11.49
C GLU A 113 10.99 -19.70 -10.58
N THR A 114 11.29 -19.69 -9.27
CA THR A 114 10.70 -20.59 -8.27
C THR A 114 9.68 -19.90 -7.37
N GLY A 115 9.21 -18.72 -7.75
CA GLY A 115 8.22 -17.94 -7.02
C GLY A 115 8.74 -16.58 -6.55
N LEU A 116 7.81 -15.63 -6.40
CA LEU A 116 8.08 -14.25 -6.02
C LEU A 116 8.62 -14.19 -4.59
N ARG A 117 9.90 -13.81 -4.46
CA ARG A 117 10.50 -13.49 -3.17
C ARG A 117 10.07 -12.08 -2.77
N LYS A 118 8.85 -11.93 -2.22
CA LYS A 118 8.19 -10.64 -1.95
C LYS A 118 9.09 -9.61 -1.23
N ILE A 119 9.80 -10.04 -0.18
CA ILE A 119 10.72 -9.17 0.59
C ILE A 119 11.90 -8.69 -0.28
N GLU A 120 12.44 -9.56 -1.13
CA GLU A 120 13.52 -9.19 -2.04
C GLU A 120 13.01 -8.20 -3.10
N ALA A 121 11.84 -8.47 -3.66
CA ALA A 121 11.20 -7.56 -4.61
C ALA A 121 10.96 -6.17 -4.00
N ALA A 122 10.40 -6.11 -2.80
CA ALA A 122 10.19 -4.86 -2.07
C ALA A 122 11.51 -4.09 -1.87
N ARG A 123 12.57 -4.77 -1.41
CA ARG A 123 13.89 -4.16 -1.18
C ARG A 123 14.55 -3.65 -2.47
N ALA A 124 14.33 -4.33 -3.58
CA ALA A 124 14.87 -3.93 -4.87
C ALA A 124 14.11 -2.74 -5.49
N ILE A 125 12.79 -2.70 -5.36
CA ILE A 125 11.93 -1.69 -6.00
C ILE A 125 11.86 -0.41 -5.17
N ALA A 126 11.72 -0.51 -3.85
CA ALA A 126 11.46 0.64 -2.97
C ALA A 126 12.47 1.80 -3.11
N PRO A 127 13.79 1.58 -3.24
CA PRO A 127 14.76 2.68 -3.42
C PRO A 127 14.56 3.49 -4.71
N HIS A 128 13.86 2.92 -5.71
CA HIS A 128 13.58 3.56 -6.99
C HIS A 128 12.16 4.12 -7.07
N MET A 129 11.34 3.88 -6.07
CA MET A 129 9.96 4.34 -6.03
C MET A 129 9.91 5.84 -5.76
N ASP A 130 9.22 6.57 -6.64
CA ASP A 130 8.87 7.97 -6.43
C ASP A 130 7.39 8.03 -6.02
N PRO A 131 7.10 8.35 -4.74
CA PRO A 131 5.73 8.42 -4.24
C PRO A 131 4.84 9.45 -4.95
N THR A 132 5.42 10.44 -5.63
CA THR A 132 4.66 11.54 -6.27
C THR A 132 4.03 11.11 -7.60
N ARG A 133 4.65 10.16 -8.31
CA ARG A 133 4.17 9.63 -9.59
C ARG A 133 3.41 8.31 -9.48
N ASN A 134 3.32 7.73 -8.29
CA ASN A 134 2.61 6.46 -8.09
C ASN A 134 1.12 6.62 -8.38
N SER A 135 0.59 5.88 -9.36
CA SER A 135 -0.79 6.01 -9.85
C SER A 135 -1.82 5.16 -9.10
N SER A 136 -1.42 4.32 -8.14
CA SER A 136 -2.37 3.61 -7.27
C SER A 136 -3.07 4.61 -6.36
N HIS A 137 -4.41 4.61 -6.36
CA HIS A 137 -5.20 5.48 -5.49
C HIS A 137 -5.03 5.09 -4.01
N SER A 138 -5.02 3.79 -3.72
CA SER A 138 -4.79 3.27 -2.36
C SER A 138 -3.42 3.67 -1.81
N PHE A 139 -2.37 3.66 -2.66
CA PHE A 139 -1.05 4.20 -2.32
C PHE A 139 -1.11 5.71 -2.04
N GLN A 140 -1.77 6.50 -2.90
CA GLN A 140 -1.88 7.95 -2.74
C GLN A 140 -2.58 8.32 -1.42
N VAL A 141 -3.67 7.64 -1.08
CA VAL A 141 -4.42 7.84 0.16
C VAL A 141 -3.60 7.45 1.40
N PHE A 142 -2.74 6.43 1.29
CA PHE A 142 -1.77 6.08 2.33
C PHE A 142 -0.68 7.16 2.47
N ARG A 143 -0.07 7.59 1.37
CA ARG A 143 0.95 8.66 1.34
C ARG A 143 0.42 9.96 1.95
N GLU A 144 -0.79 10.38 1.57
CA GLU A 144 -1.43 11.58 2.11
C GLU A 144 -1.67 11.49 3.62
N ALA A 145 -2.05 10.30 4.12
CA ALA A 145 -2.17 10.08 5.55
C ALA A 145 -0.84 10.23 6.28
N LEU A 146 0.25 9.72 5.70
CA LEU A 146 1.58 9.90 6.28
C LEU A 146 2.01 11.37 6.26
N ALA A 147 1.76 12.08 5.15
CA ALA A 147 2.08 13.51 5.00
C ALA A 147 1.36 14.37 6.07
N GLU A 148 0.07 14.10 6.30
CA GLU A 148 -0.72 14.72 7.37
C GLU A 148 -0.07 14.51 8.74
N LEU A 149 0.38 13.28 9.04
CA LEU A 149 0.98 12.95 10.34
C LEU A 149 2.34 13.60 10.58
N VAL A 150 3.13 13.85 9.53
CA VAL A 150 4.45 14.47 9.64
C VAL A 150 4.41 16.01 9.55
N GLY A 151 3.22 16.61 9.50
CA GLY A 151 3.05 18.06 9.41
C GLY A 151 3.43 18.64 8.05
N GLN A 152 3.52 17.80 7.02
CA GLN A 152 3.70 18.21 5.63
C GLN A 152 2.31 18.26 4.97
N GLY A 153 1.51 19.25 5.36
CA GLY A 153 0.34 19.64 4.58
C GLY A 153 0.82 20.20 3.23
N THR A 154 0.14 19.77 2.16
CA THR A 154 0.40 20.10 0.75
C THR A 154 0.65 21.57 0.45
#